data_AF-A0A072NSJ5-F1
#
_entry.id   AF-A0A072NSJ5-F1
#
_cell.length_a   1.000
_cell.length_b   1.000
_cell.length_c   1.000
_cell.angle_alpha   90.00
_cell.angle_beta   90.00
_cell.angle_gamma   90.00
#
_symmetry.space_group_name_H-M   'P 1'
#
loop_
_entity.id
_entity.type
_entity.pdbx_description
1 polymer ?
#
loop_
_entity_poly.entity_id
_entity_poly.type
_entity_poly.pdbx_seq_one_letter_code
_entity_poly.pdbx_strand_id
1 'polypeptide(L)'
;MQVAVIKSDLKSRWYANRIGEIFEVVGEEHDCFKVKASGYRNTKLIRKENVKVVGDLSYTFGRKSWKNPDSKYAYAPDDQFDKDVKANFERYENRKAELKSLLVSEINKDPHRQKETLSIIIDVHREIKEEKAL
;
A
#
# COMPACT_ATOMS: atom_id res chain seq x y z
N MET A 1 16.37 20.13 5.89
CA MET A 1 15.01 20.63 6.17
C MET A 1 13.97 19.61 5.72
N GLN A 2 13.01 19.26 6.57
CA GLN A 2 11.95 18.32 6.26
C GLN A 2 10.57 18.98 6.37
N VAL A 3 9.61 18.52 5.59
CA VAL A 3 8.24 19.04 5.58
C VAL A 3 7.22 17.91 5.68
N ALA A 4 6.21 18.09 6.51
CA ALA A 4 5.07 17.16 6.62
C ALA A 4 3.87 17.74 5.86
N VAL A 5 3.19 16.90 5.07
CA VAL A 5 1.95 17.31 4.39
C VAL A 5 0.82 17.36 5.40
N ILE A 6 0.22 18.55 5.61
CA ILE A 6 -0.87 18.77 6.58
C ILE A 6 -2.22 18.96 5.91
N LYS A 7 -2.24 19.30 4.62
CA LYS A 7 -3.46 19.54 3.86
C LYS A 7 -3.29 19.00 2.46
N SER A 8 -4.28 18.27 1.96
CA SER A 8 -4.32 17.89 0.56
C SER A 8 -5.19 18.87 -0.22
N ASP A 9 -4.72 19.22 -1.42
CA ASP A 9 -5.56 19.86 -2.41
C ASP A 9 -6.00 18.75 -3.38
N LEU A 10 -7.31 18.60 -3.59
CA LEU A 10 -7.91 17.52 -4.38
C LEU A 10 -7.37 17.45 -5.82
N LYS A 11 -6.77 18.54 -6.30
CA LYS A 11 -6.13 18.65 -7.62
C LYS A 11 -4.84 17.84 -7.76
N SER A 12 -4.16 17.53 -6.65
CA SER A 12 -2.89 16.79 -6.66
C SER A 12 -3.05 15.43 -5.98
N ARG A 13 -3.58 14.46 -6.73
CA ARG A 13 -3.80 13.07 -6.27
C ARG A 13 -2.57 12.42 -5.64
N TRP A 14 -1.36 12.84 -6.01
CA TRP A 14 -0.12 12.21 -5.55
C TRP A 14 0.10 12.32 -4.03
N TYR A 15 -0.26 13.44 -3.40
CA TYR A 15 -0.10 13.65 -1.95
C TYR A 15 -1.43 13.65 -1.16
N ALA A 16 -2.57 13.52 -1.84
CA ALA A 16 -3.87 13.42 -1.16
C ALA A 16 -3.98 12.23 -0.20
N ASN A 17 -3.34 11.11 -0.57
CA ASN A 17 -3.28 9.90 0.27
C ASN A 17 -2.03 9.87 1.18
N ARG A 18 -1.25 10.96 1.23
CA ARG A 18 0.06 11.04 1.92
C ARG A 18 0.08 12.12 3.01
N ILE A 19 -1.10 12.50 3.51
CA ILE A 19 -1.22 13.42 4.65
C ILE A 19 -0.52 12.77 5.86
N GLY A 20 0.37 13.53 6.51
CA GLY A 20 1.20 13.06 7.61
C GLY A 20 2.52 12.39 7.19
N GLU A 21 2.75 12.13 5.89
CA GLU A 21 4.08 11.73 5.41
C GLU A 21 5.05 12.91 5.46
N ILE A 22 6.32 12.60 5.77
CA ILE A 22 7.41 13.57 5.79
C ILE A 22 8.26 13.39 4.55
N PHE A 23 8.60 14.52 3.94
CA PHE A 23 9.46 14.59 2.78
C PHE A 23 10.68 15.46 3.06
N GLU A 24 11.78 15.11 2.42
CA GLU A 24 13.00 15.91 2.44
C GLU A 24 12.88 17.03 1.42
N VAL A 25 13.13 18.28 1.84
CA VAL A 25 13.15 19.42 0.94
C VAL A 25 14.52 19.47 0.26
N VAL A 26 14.51 19.35 -1.06
CA VAL A 26 15.71 19.38 -1.93
C VAL A 26 15.89 20.75 -2.59
N GLY A 27 14.84 21.58 -2.59
CA GLY A 27 14.91 22.96 -3.06
C GLY A 27 13.60 23.70 -2.86
N GLU A 28 13.59 24.98 -3.22
CA GLU A 28 12.40 25.83 -3.21
C GLU A 28 12.23 26.48 -4.57
N GLU A 29 11.01 26.45 -5.09
CA GLU A 29 10.63 27.11 -6.33
C GLU A 29 9.34 27.88 -6.07
N HIS A 30 9.42 29.21 -6.03
CA HIS A 30 8.30 30.10 -5.70
C HIS A 30 7.61 29.72 -4.37
N ASP A 31 6.28 29.55 -4.40
CA ASP A 31 5.43 29.16 -3.26
C ASP A 31 5.39 27.64 -3.04
N CYS A 32 6.33 26.89 -3.61
CA CYS A 32 6.43 25.44 -3.49
C CYS A 32 7.77 24.99 -2.89
N PHE A 33 7.70 23.96 -2.06
CA PHE A 33 8.85 23.13 -1.72
C PHE A 33 9.02 22.05 -2.78
N LYS A 34 10.25 21.91 -3.27
CA LYS A 34 10.68 20.76 -4.07
C LYS A 34 11.13 19.67 -3.12
N VAL A 35 10.35 18.61 -3.03
CA VAL A 35 10.55 17.54 -2.07
C VAL A 35 10.90 16.22 -2.74
N LYS A 36 11.58 15.36 -1.99
CA LYS A 36 11.94 14.00 -2.38
C LYS A 36 11.48 13.03 -1.29
N ALA A 37 10.86 11.93 -1.72
CA ALA A 37 10.55 10.81 -0.84
C ALA A 37 11.77 9.90 -0.72
N SER A 38 12.02 9.34 0.47
CA SER A 38 13.15 8.44 0.71
C SER A 38 13.11 7.25 -0.26
N GLY A 39 14.22 7.00 -0.95
CA GLY A 39 14.34 5.92 -1.96
C GLY A 39 13.82 6.25 -3.37
N TYR A 40 13.16 7.40 -3.58
CA TYR A 40 12.66 7.79 -4.90
C TYR A 40 13.63 8.75 -5.61
N ARG A 41 13.88 8.53 -6.91
CA ARG A 41 14.75 9.42 -7.72
C ARG A 41 14.08 10.73 -8.12
N ASN A 42 12.75 10.76 -8.21
CA ASN A 42 12.01 11.89 -8.73
C ASN A 42 11.63 12.89 -7.62
N THR A 43 11.87 14.17 -7.87
CA THR A 43 11.39 15.27 -7.01
C THR A 43 9.96 15.66 -7.38
N LYS A 44 9.20 16.14 -6.39
CA LYS A 44 7.84 16.67 -6.57
C LYS A 44 7.72 18.05 -5.94
N LEU A 45 6.84 18.88 -6.48
CA LEU A 45 6.53 20.20 -5.92
C LEU A 45 5.31 20.09 -5.03
N ILE A 46 5.40 20.67 -3.83
CA ILE A 46 4.30 20.78 -2.88
C ILE A 46 4.20 22.23 -2.41
N ARG A 47 3.00 22.80 -2.44
CA ARG A 47 2.78 24.18 -1.99
C ARG A 47 3.09 24.34 -0.51
N LYS A 48 3.73 25.46 -0.16
CA LYS A 48 4.14 25.81 1.21
C LYS A 48 2.93 25.84 2.17
N GLU A 49 1.78 26.34 1.70
CA GLU A 49 0.52 26.39 2.48
C GLU A 49 -0.01 25.01 2.91
N ASN A 50 0.37 23.96 2.20
CA ASN A 50 -0.12 22.59 2.41
C ASN A 50 0.82 21.75 3.28
N VAL A 51 1.93 22.33 3.73
CA VAL A 51 2.93 21.63 4.52
C VAL A 51 3.30 22.40 5.78
N LYS A 52 3.73 21.67 6.80
CA LYS A 52 4.37 22.23 7.98
C LYS A 52 5.85 21.91 7.92
N VAL A 53 6.69 22.92 8.11
CA VAL A 53 8.14 22.71 8.26
C VAL A 53 8.36 21.97 9.57
N VAL A 54 8.96 20.80 9.46
CA VAL A 54 9.38 19.96 10.58
C VAL A 54 10.89 20.16 10.64
N GLY A 55 11.34 21.20 11.37
CA GLY A 55 12.77 21.45 11.59
C GLY A 55 13.43 20.23 12.24
N ASP A 56 14.69 19.92 11.87
CA ASP A 56 15.60 18.78 12.20
C ASP A 56 15.16 17.70 13.21
N LEU A 57 13.89 17.35 13.20
CA LEU A 57 13.32 16.19 13.82
C LEU A 57 13.59 15.12 12.80
N SER A 58 14.75 14.46 12.96
CA SER A 58 15.03 13.16 12.38
C SER A 58 13.73 12.36 12.39
N TYR A 59 13.08 12.26 11.23
CA TYR A 59 11.84 11.51 11.10
C TYR A 59 12.18 10.05 11.34
N THR A 60 12.03 9.61 12.58
CA THR A 60 12.22 8.24 13.03
C THR A 60 10.97 7.44 12.69
N PHE A 61 10.66 7.30 11.40
CA PHE A 61 9.76 6.24 10.97
C PHE A 61 10.48 4.91 11.25
N GLY A 62 10.06 4.22 12.32
CA GLY A 62 10.71 3.02 12.85
C GLY A 62 11.46 3.19 14.18
N ARG A 63 11.58 4.42 14.71
CA ARG A 63 12.03 4.66 16.10
C ARG A 63 11.18 5.76 16.74
N LYS A 64 9.86 5.58 16.77
CA LYS A 64 9.08 6.21 17.84
C LYS A 64 9.70 5.70 19.14
N SER A 65 10.17 6.61 19.98
CA SER A 65 10.52 6.34 21.37
C SER A 65 9.56 5.28 21.90
N TRP A 66 10.07 4.12 22.30
CA TRP A 66 9.30 3.02 22.88
C TRP A 66 8.49 3.42 24.12
N LYS A 67 8.58 4.68 24.54
CA LYS A 67 7.88 5.29 25.67
C LYS A 67 6.91 6.39 25.25
N ASN A 68 6.20 6.25 24.12
CA ASN A 68 5.03 7.10 23.88
C ASN A 68 3.86 6.55 24.72
N PRO A 69 3.44 7.22 25.82
CA PRO A 69 2.40 6.72 26.75
C PRO A 69 1.04 6.49 26.09
N ASP A 70 0.77 7.12 24.95
CA ASP A 70 -0.51 6.98 24.22
C ASP A 70 -0.51 5.80 23.23
N SER A 71 0.60 5.05 23.13
CA SER A 71 0.69 3.85 22.30
C SER A 71 0.06 2.65 22.99
N LYS A 72 -0.64 1.79 22.24
CA LYS A 72 -1.06 0.45 22.71
C LYS A 72 0.10 -0.35 23.32
N TYR A 73 1.32 -0.09 22.89
CA TYR A 73 2.54 -0.80 23.30
C TYR A 73 3.40 0.00 24.29
N ALA A 74 2.92 1.13 24.82
CA ALA A 74 3.70 2.04 25.66
C ALA A 74 4.28 1.41 26.94
N TYR A 75 3.54 0.47 27.51
CA TYR A 75 3.88 -0.26 28.73
C TYR A 75 4.04 -1.76 28.49
N ALA A 76 4.04 -2.17 27.22
CA ALA A 76 4.22 -3.55 26.84
C ALA A 76 5.73 -3.88 26.83
N PRO A 77 6.10 -5.17 26.95
CA PRO A 77 7.45 -5.59 26.66
C PRO A 77 7.90 -5.12 25.29
N ASP A 78 9.17 -4.75 25.21
CA ASP A 78 9.91 -4.30 24.04
C ASP A 78 9.65 -5.14 22.76
N ASP A 79 9.40 -6.44 22.90
CA ASP A 79 9.16 -7.39 21.80
C ASP A 79 7.67 -7.67 21.49
N GLN A 80 6.73 -7.06 22.22
CA GLN A 80 5.30 -7.35 22.08
C GLN A 80 4.73 -6.89 20.74
N PHE A 81 5.24 -5.78 20.20
CA PHE A 81 4.84 -5.30 18.88
C PHE A 81 5.21 -6.32 17.80
N ASP A 82 6.44 -6.82 17.82
CA ASP A 82 6.93 -7.78 16.82
C ASP A 82 6.18 -9.11 16.91
N LYS A 83 5.86 -9.56 18.13
CA LYS A 83 5.02 -10.74 18.37
C LYS A 83 3.61 -10.58 17.79
N ASP A 84 2.96 -9.45 18.05
CA ASP A 84 1.62 -9.17 17.53
C ASP A 84 1.59 -9.10 16.00
N VAL A 85 2.60 -8.46 15.39
CA VAL A 85 2.76 -8.39 13.93
C VAL A 85 2.96 -9.79 13.34
N LYS A 86 3.86 -10.59 13.93
CA LYS A 86 4.12 -11.95 13.48
C LYS A 86 2.88 -12.84 13.60
N ALA A 87 2.17 -12.79 14.72
CA ALA A 87 0.94 -13.56 14.93
C ALA A 87 -0.17 -13.16 13.95
N ASN A 88 -0.29 -11.87 13.61
CA ASN A 88 -1.23 -11.41 12.57
C ASN A 88 -0.86 -11.95 11.19
N PHE A 89 0.42 -11.92 10.84
CA PHE A 89 0.89 -12.43 9.55
C PHE A 89 0.64 -13.94 9.42
N GLU A 90 0.96 -14.71 10.47
CA GLU A 90 0.70 -16.15 10.53
C GLU A 90 -0.80 -16.47 10.41
N ARG A 91 -1.66 -15.74 11.12
CA ARG A 91 -3.12 -15.88 11.00
C ARG A 91 -3.62 -15.62 9.58
N TYR A 92 -3.10 -14.58 8.94
CA TYR A 92 -3.46 -14.24 7.57
C TYR A 92 -3.07 -15.34 6.57
N GLU A 93 -1.81 -15.81 6.62
CA GLU A 93 -1.33 -16.85 5.71
C GLU A 93 -2.06 -18.19 5.95
N ASN A 94 -2.35 -18.54 7.20
CA ASN A 94 -3.14 -19.73 7.51
C ASN A 94 -4.55 -19.65 6.93
N ARG A 95 -5.24 -18.50 7.11
CA ARG A 95 -6.60 -18.32 6.58
C ARG A 95 -6.63 -18.33 5.05
N LYS A 96 -5.61 -17.74 4.42
CA LYS A 96 -5.42 -17.76 2.97
C LYS A 96 -5.19 -19.18 2.45
N ALA A 97 -4.38 -19.99 3.14
CA ALA A 97 -4.16 -21.39 2.79
C ALA A 97 -5.45 -22.21 2.90
N GLU A 98 -6.22 -22.02 3.97
CA GLU A 98 -7.52 -22.67 4.19
C GLU A 98 -8.51 -22.32 3.07
N LEU A 99 -8.67 -21.04 2.76
CA LEU A 99 -9.54 -20.58 1.67
C LEU A 99 -9.11 -21.12 0.31
N LYS A 100 -7.80 -21.16 0.04
CA LYS A 100 -7.26 -21.73 -1.19
C LYS A 100 -7.61 -23.21 -1.30
N SER A 101 -7.45 -23.97 -0.21
CA SER A 101 -7.83 -25.39 -0.17
C SER A 101 -9.33 -25.58 -0.42
N LEU A 102 -10.17 -24.76 0.21
CA LEU A 102 -11.62 -24.80 0.03
C LEU A 102 -12.00 -24.50 -1.42
N LEU A 103 -11.46 -23.43 -2.00
CA LEU A 103 -11.71 -23.09 -3.40
C LEU A 103 -11.27 -24.20 -4.36
N VAL A 104 -10.08 -24.77 -4.17
CA VAL A 104 -9.61 -25.90 -4.97
C VAL A 104 -10.54 -27.09 -4.83
N SER A 105 -11.04 -27.38 -3.63
CA SER A 105 -11.99 -28.46 -3.42
C SER A 105 -13.31 -28.21 -4.14
N GLU A 106 -13.87 -27.00 -4.06
CA GLU A 106 -15.11 -26.61 -4.75
C GLU A 106 -14.98 -26.66 -6.27
N ILE A 107 -13.85 -26.16 -6.79
CA ILE A 107 -13.47 -26.28 -8.20
C ILE A 107 -13.49 -27.77 -8.58
N ASN A 108 -12.81 -28.62 -7.83
CA ASN A 108 -12.69 -30.04 -8.17
C ASN A 108 -13.95 -30.88 -7.88
N LYS A 109 -15.03 -30.32 -7.33
CA LYS A 109 -16.28 -31.08 -7.05
C LYS A 109 -16.98 -31.57 -8.31
N ASP A 110 -16.93 -30.81 -9.40
CA ASP A 110 -17.57 -31.18 -10.66
C ASP A 110 -16.62 -30.98 -11.86
N PRO A 111 -15.65 -31.90 -12.04
CA PRO A 111 -14.69 -31.80 -13.12
C PRO A 111 -15.33 -31.98 -14.50
N HIS A 112 -16.54 -32.55 -14.60
CA HIS A 112 -17.26 -32.70 -15.87
C HIS A 112 -17.77 -31.34 -16.33
N ARG A 113 -18.47 -30.60 -15.46
CA ARG A 113 -18.94 -29.23 -15.76
C ARG A 113 -17.79 -28.28 -16.10
N GLN A 114 -16.63 -28.47 -15.48
CA GLN A 114 -15.45 -27.67 -15.82
C GLN A 114 -14.93 -27.92 -17.21
N LYS A 115 -14.83 -29.19 -17.62
CA LYS A 115 -14.43 -29.55 -18.99
C LYS A 115 -15.42 -29.03 -20.02
N GLU A 116 -16.71 -29.14 -19.72
CA GLU A 116 -17.79 -28.59 -20.56
C GLU A 116 -17.67 -27.06 -20.70
N THR A 117 -17.55 -26.35 -19.58
CA THR A 117 -17.37 -24.88 -19.58
C THR A 117 -16.12 -24.47 -20.36
N LEU A 118 -14.99 -25.19 -20.18
CA LEU A 118 -13.76 -24.91 -20.90
C LEU A 118 -13.90 -25.17 -22.40
N SER A 119 -14.59 -26.24 -22.80
CA SER A 119 -14.88 -26.53 -24.21
C SER A 119 -15.69 -25.39 -24.84
N ILE A 120 -16.74 -24.94 -24.16
CA ILE A 120 -17.58 -23.81 -24.63
C ILE A 120 -16.74 -22.53 -24.80
N ILE A 121 -15.85 -22.22 -23.84
CA ILE A 121 -14.96 -21.06 -23.95
C ILE A 121 -14.06 -21.15 -25.19
N ILE A 122 -13.54 -22.35 -25.50
CA ILE A 122 -12.70 -22.59 -26.68
C ILE A 122 -13.51 -22.38 -27.97
N ASP A 123 -14.73 -22.91 -28.01
CA ASP A 123 -15.60 -22.80 -29.18
C ASP A 123 -15.96 -21.33 -29.45
N VAL A 124 -16.34 -20.57 -28.42
CA VAL A 124 -16.57 -19.11 -28.53
C VAL A 124 -15.31 -18.37 -29.02
N HIS A 125 -14.11 -18.77 -28.56
CA HIS A 125 -12.88 -18.16 -29.06
C HIS A 125 -12.60 -18.47 -30.53
N ARG A 126 -12.98 -19.66 -31.01
CA ARG A 126 -12.88 -20.01 -32.44
C ARG A 126 -13.84 -19.17 -33.27
N GLU A 127 -15.08 -19.03 -32.83
CA GLU A 127 -16.09 -18.19 -33.49
C GLU A 127 -15.59 -16.74 -33.61
N ILE A 128 -15.12 -16.13 -32.51
CA ILE A 128 -14.58 -14.77 -32.53
C ILE A 128 -13.38 -14.65 -33.48
N LYS A 129 -12.51 -15.67 -33.54
CA LYS A 129 -11.36 -15.68 -34.45
C LYS A 129 -11.82 -15.74 -35.90
N GLU A 130 -12.78 -16.59 -36.23
CA GLU A 130 -13.34 -16.72 -37.58
C GLU A 130 -14.06 -15.42 -38.01
N GLU A 131 -14.83 -14.80 -37.12
CA GLU A 131 -15.48 -13.50 -37.36
C GLU A 131 -14.47 -12.37 -37.59
N LYS A 132 -13.33 -12.40 -36.88
CA LYS A 132 -12.29 -11.35 -36.97
C LYS A 132 -11.23 -11.63 -38.03
N ALA A 133 -11.15 -12.84 -38.59
CA ALA A 133 -10.18 -13.22 -39.60
C ALA A 133 -10.58 -12.79 -41.03
N LEU A 134 -11.21 -11.62 -41.16
CA LEU A 134 -11.41 -10.90 -42.42
C LEU A 134 -10.06 -10.64 -43.13
#